data_AF-A0A2I1IPV5-F1
#
_entry.id   AF-A0A2I1IPV5-F1
#
_cell.length_a   1.000
_cell.length_b   1.000
_cell.length_c   1.000
_cell.angle_alpha   90.00
_cell.angle_beta   90.00
_cell.angle_gamma   90.00
#
_symmetry.space_group_name_H-M   'P 1'
#
loop_
_entity.id
_entity.type
_entity.pdbx_description
1 polymer ?
#
loop_
_entity_poly.entity_id
_entity_poly.type
_entity_poly.pdbx_seq_one_letter_code
_entity_poly.pdbx_strand_id
1 'polypeptide(L)'
;MEVMAKLLFNDVMKAVYPHLRGTRNTADFMRNMIERLCAVPEEHWFTPRGRTPDQDYKDESLRKFYSRGITKKLARAMLANPTRDNFVDSLNYVDDIETQSVEEVKAALARSIQPFTGEDVDEFNAGDVLFDLIQQALEFVVNPELENDRKLQRATAVSDAVKGKLGSRLLEECKYTCSRTGCGKHLQPVTDDGATAPLYAIGRIEGEGRTYENLVALCPDCFHAYTLNHKKSDAKDLGRNKKAQVDAAQARKTLTTVDIERGISKVVEKLGNANPKEFEPLNFDPVAVKDKIDQSVDVFVFDEVFMHVTRYFRFIEKELQDQARLKTFDDGLLRAEIRASYTKLADKGYAKQRIHEALTIRLSQITKQDARYCAYVTSYFVQSCEVFDAAS
;
A
#
# COMPACT_ATOMS: atom_id res chain seq x y z
N MET A 1 -2.27 -19.42 24.74
CA MET A 1 -3.62 -19.13 24.20
C MET A 1 -3.51 -19.17 22.69
N GLU A 2 -3.32 -20.39 22.20
CA GLU A 2 -3.06 -20.73 20.81
C GLU A 2 -4.39 -21.06 20.14
N VAL A 3 -4.57 -20.56 18.93
CA VAL A 3 -5.59 -20.98 17.95
C VAL A 3 -7.04 -20.88 18.42
N MET A 4 -7.49 -19.69 18.82
CA MET A 4 -8.89 -19.32 18.56
C MET A 4 -8.98 -18.96 17.07
N ALA A 5 -9.24 -19.97 16.23
CA ALA A 5 -9.59 -19.75 14.84
C ALA A 5 -10.75 -18.74 14.79
N LYS A 6 -10.61 -17.72 13.93
CA LYS A 6 -11.53 -16.58 13.79
C LYS A 6 -12.91 -17.07 13.41
N LEU A 7 -13.78 -17.24 14.40
CA LEU A 7 -15.12 -17.76 14.21
C LEU A 7 -16.00 -16.73 13.51
N LEU A 8 -16.22 -16.89 12.20
CA LEU A 8 -17.17 -16.06 11.48
C LEU A 8 -18.57 -16.66 11.60
N PHE A 9 -19.56 -15.80 11.83
CA PHE A 9 -20.96 -16.21 11.88
C PHE A 9 -21.38 -17.05 10.66
N ASN A 10 -20.96 -16.65 9.45
CA ASN A 10 -21.27 -17.40 8.24
C ASN A 10 -20.58 -18.76 8.16
N ASP A 11 -19.44 -18.96 8.83
CA ASP A 11 -18.75 -20.26 8.83
C ASP A 11 -19.47 -21.23 9.76
N VAL A 12 -19.91 -20.76 10.93
CA VAL A 12 -20.79 -21.53 11.84
C VAL A 12 -22.10 -21.90 11.14
N MET A 13 -22.76 -20.93 10.50
CA MET A 13 -24.01 -21.20 9.77
C MET A 13 -23.83 -22.23 8.66
N LYS A 14 -22.72 -22.20 7.90
CA LYS A 14 -22.43 -23.18 6.85
C LYS A 14 -22.15 -24.57 7.42
N ALA A 15 -21.49 -24.66 8.57
CA ALA A 15 -21.19 -25.92 9.22
C ALA A 15 -22.46 -26.65 9.71
N VAL A 16 -23.44 -25.89 10.21
CA VAL A 16 -24.70 -26.47 10.73
C VAL A 16 -25.82 -26.57 9.68
N TYR A 17 -25.69 -25.87 8.55
CA TYR A 17 -26.67 -25.87 7.46
C TYR A 17 -27.10 -27.27 7.00
N PRO A 18 -26.19 -28.25 6.78
CA PRO A 18 -26.58 -29.59 6.33
C PRO A 18 -27.50 -30.32 7.32
N HIS A 19 -27.40 -30.00 8.61
CA HIS A 19 -28.04 -30.74 9.70
C HIS A 19 -29.32 -30.07 10.20
N LEU A 20 -29.45 -28.75 10.02
CA LEU A 20 -30.58 -27.97 10.57
C LEU A 20 -31.53 -27.40 9.52
N ARG A 21 -31.17 -27.44 8.23
CA ARG A 21 -32.05 -26.87 7.19
C ARG A 21 -33.32 -27.69 6.96
N GLY A 22 -33.26 -29.02 7.06
CA GLY A 22 -34.32 -29.90 6.57
C GLY A 22 -34.65 -29.64 5.09
N THR A 23 -35.92 -29.33 4.80
CA THR A 23 -36.40 -28.97 3.45
C THR A 23 -36.28 -27.47 3.13
N ARG A 24 -35.88 -26.63 4.10
CA ARG A 24 -35.83 -25.17 3.97
C ARG A 24 -34.81 -24.73 2.91
N ASN A 25 -35.14 -23.63 2.22
CA ASN A 25 -34.15 -22.90 1.42
C ASN A 25 -33.25 -22.05 2.34
N THR A 26 -32.18 -21.45 1.79
CA THR A 26 -31.20 -20.70 2.58
C THR A 26 -31.80 -19.50 3.32
N ALA A 27 -32.79 -18.80 2.75
CA ALA A 27 -33.41 -17.67 3.41
C ALA A 27 -34.29 -18.15 4.58
N ASP A 28 -35.09 -19.18 4.38
CA ASP A 28 -35.97 -19.75 5.41
C ASP A 28 -35.15 -20.36 6.56
N PHE A 29 -34.05 -21.02 6.24
CA PHE A 29 -33.09 -21.50 7.24
C PHE A 29 -32.55 -20.36 8.09
N MET A 30 -32.05 -19.30 7.45
CA MET A 30 -31.50 -18.14 8.15
C MET A 30 -32.55 -17.45 9.02
N ARG A 31 -33.79 -17.35 8.53
CA ARG A 31 -34.92 -16.78 9.27
C ARG A 31 -35.17 -17.59 10.55
N ASN A 32 -35.34 -18.90 10.39
CA ASN A 32 -35.61 -19.80 11.49
C ASN A 32 -34.48 -19.85 12.52
N MET A 33 -33.22 -19.77 12.09
CA MET A 33 -32.08 -19.66 13.00
C MET A 33 -32.16 -18.38 13.84
N ILE A 34 -32.43 -17.22 13.22
CA ILE A 34 -32.51 -15.95 13.95
C ILE A 34 -33.66 -15.99 14.98
N GLU A 35 -34.81 -16.52 14.61
CA GLU A 35 -35.97 -16.66 15.52
C GLU A 35 -35.67 -17.56 16.73
N ARG A 36 -34.94 -18.66 16.53
CA ARG A 36 -34.56 -19.57 17.63
C ARG A 36 -33.48 -18.98 18.55
N LEU A 37 -32.58 -18.17 18.00
CA LEU A 37 -31.41 -17.63 18.71
C LEU A 37 -31.71 -16.37 19.53
N CYS A 38 -32.76 -15.63 19.18
CA CYS A 38 -33.12 -14.41 19.88
C CYS A 38 -34.63 -14.17 19.93
N ALA A 39 -35.12 -13.71 21.07
CA ALA A 39 -36.52 -13.42 21.28
C ALA A 39 -36.80 -11.92 21.33
N VAL A 40 -38.07 -11.60 21.18
CA VAL A 40 -38.62 -10.28 21.48
C VAL A 40 -39.07 -10.30 22.94
N PRO A 41 -38.59 -9.37 23.80
CA PRO A 41 -39.06 -9.23 25.17
C PRO A 41 -40.59 -9.10 25.24
N GLU A 42 -41.21 -9.73 26.24
CA GLU A 42 -42.68 -9.75 26.38
C GLU A 42 -43.26 -8.34 26.46
N GLU A 43 -42.56 -7.40 27.10
CA GLU A 43 -42.95 -5.99 27.17
C GLU A 43 -43.01 -5.29 25.81
N HIS A 44 -42.50 -5.92 24.75
CA HIS A 44 -42.46 -5.37 23.40
C HIS A 44 -43.42 -6.04 22.43
N TRP A 45 -44.03 -7.19 22.75
CA TRP A 45 -44.90 -7.97 21.84
C TRP A 45 -46.01 -7.15 21.17
N PHE A 46 -46.63 -6.21 21.90
CA PHE A 46 -47.73 -5.38 21.39
C PHE A 46 -47.27 -3.99 20.89
N THR A 47 -45.97 -3.82 20.68
CA THR A 47 -45.37 -2.57 20.20
C THR A 47 -44.75 -2.76 18.81
N PRO A 48 -44.47 -1.68 18.05
CA PRO A 48 -43.68 -1.78 16.82
C PRO A 48 -42.25 -2.34 17.01
N ARG A 49 -41.76 -2.40 18.26
CA ARG A 49 -40.50 -3.04 18.68
C ARG A 49 -40.67 -4.54 19.00
N GLY A 50 -41.90 -5.06 18.88
CA GLY A 50 -42.31 -6.44 19.14
C GLY A 50 -41.96 -7.45 18.05
N ARG A 51 -41.05 -7.09 17.13
CA ARG A 51 -40.74 -7.86 15.93
C ARG A 51 -39.39 -8.53 16.09
N THR A 52 -39.29 -9.81 15.73
CA THR A 52 -37.99 -10.50 15.74
C THR A 52 -37.04 -9.78 14.77
N PRO A 53 -35.72 -9.73 15.06
CA PRO A 53 -34.77 -8.92 14.30
C PRO A 53 -34.72 -9.21 12.78
N ASP A 54 -35.21 -10.36 12.34
CA ASP A 54 -35.26 -10.82 10.95
C ASP A 54 -36.54 -10.38 10.17
N GLN A 55 -37.63 -10.00 10.85
CA GLN A 55 -38.96 -9.85 10.23
C GLN A 55 -39.01 -8.78 9.12
N ASP A 56 -38.15 -7.76 9.21
CA ASP A 56 -38.07 -6.68 8.22
C ASP A 56 -37.10 -7.00 7.05
N TYR A 57 -36.38 -8.13 7.09
CA TYR A 57 -35.42 -8.49 6.04
C TYR A 57 -36.05 -9.36 4.94
N LYS A 58 -35.90 -8.91 3.70
CA LYS A 58 -36.21 -9.71 2.49
C LYS A 58 -35.28 -10.91 2.36
N ASP A 59 -35.73 -11.98 1.72
CA ASP A 59 -34.95 -13.21 1.51
C ASP A 59 -33.56 -12.99 0.91
N GLU A 60 -33.43 -12.04 -0.01
CA GLU A 60 -32.15 -11.69 -0.62
C GLU A 60 -31.13 -11.18 0.41
N SER A 61 -31.58 -10.47 1.45
CA SER A 61 -30.73 -10.05 2.56
C SER A 61 -30.31 -11.24 3.41
N LEU A 62 -31.21 -12.18 3.67
CA LEU A 62 -30.93 -13.40 4.44
C LEU A 62 -29.90 -14.30 3.73
N ARG A 63 -30.03 -14.46 2.40
CA ARG A 63 -29.02 -15.17 1.57
C ARG A 63 -27.66 -14.47 1.61
N LYS A 64 -27.62 -13.13 1.64
CA LYS A 64 -26.38 -12.37 1.82
C LYS A 64 -25.78 -12.56 3.20
N PHE A 65 -26.59 -12.65 4.26
CA PHE A 65 -26.09 -12.92 5.60
C PHE A 65 -25.45 -14.30 5.72
N TYR A 66 -26.08 -15.32 5.11
CA TYR A 66 -25.51 -16.66 5.03
C TYR A 66 -24.17 -16.70 4.28
N SER A 67 -24.06 -15.97 3.16
CA SER A 67 -22.86 -16.02 2.30
C SER A 67 -21.72 -15.09 2.74
N ARG A 68 -22.04 -13.90 3.25
CA ARG A 68 -21.09 -12.80 3.52
C ARG A 68 -21.03 -12.36 4.99
N GLY A 69 -21.90 -12.91 5.85
CA GLY A 69 -22.02 -12.51 7.25
C GLY A 69 -23.10 -11.45 7.49
N ILE A 70 -23.54 -11.35 8.75
CA ILE A 70 -24.59 -10.43 9.19
C ILE A 70 -24.10 -8.99 9.38
N THR A 71 -25.03 -8.05 9.43
CA THR A 71 -24.73 -6.64 9.72
C THR A 71 -24.51 -6.39 11.21
N LYS A 72 -23.76 -5.33 11.57
CA LYS A 72 -23.64 -4.87 12.97
C LYS A 72 -24.98 -4.57 13.64
N LYS A 73 -25.92 -4.02 12.87
CA LYS A 73 -27.26 -3.69 13.38
C LYS A 73 -28.00 -4.96 13.81
N LEU A 74 -27.99 -5.98 12.96
CA LEU A 74 -28.62 -7.27 13.25
C LEU A 74 -27.89 -8.00 14.39
N ALA A 75 -26.55 -8.02 14.38
CA ALA A 75 -25.76 -8.63 15.44
C ALA A 75 -26.07 -8.04 16.82
N ARG A 76 -26.15 -6.70 16.94
CA ARG A 76 -26.55 -6.03 18.19
C ARG A 76 -27.97 -6.37 18.62
N ALA A 77 -28.89 -6.49 17.67
CA ALA A 77 -30.27 -6.85 17.97
C ALA A 77 -30.39 -8.29 18.49
N MET A 78 -29.65 -9.23 17.89
CA MET A 78 -29.61 -10.63 18.34
C MET A 78 -28.94 -10.78 19.71
N LEU A 79 -27.85 -10.02 19.97
CA LEU A 79 -27.16 -10.00 21.26
C LEU A 79 -27.96 -9.36 22.40
N ALA A 80 -28.96 -8.52 22.08
CA ALA A 80 -29.74 -7.83 23.10
C ALA A 80 -30.65 -8.77 23.89
N ASN A 81 -31.20 -9.80 23.24
CA ASN A 81 -32.17 -10.73 23.83
C ASN A 81 -31.88 -12.19 23.39
N PRO A 82 -30.73 -12.76 23.78
CA PRO A 82 -30.36 -14.12 23.44
C PRO A 82 -31.25 -15.13 24.16
N THR A 83 -31.67 -16.21 23.49
CA THR A 83 -32.52 -17.25 24.09
C THR A 83 -31.87 -18.63 24.00
N ARG A 84 -30.99 -18.93 24.95
CA ARG A 84 -30.27 -20.21 25.02
C ARG A 84 -31.23 -21.39 25.10
N ASP A 85 -32.07 -21.42 26.13
CA ASP A 85 -32.95 -22.55 26.41
C ASP A 85 -33.90 -22.82 25.23
N ASN A 86 -34.52 -21.78 24.68
CA ASN A 86 -35.37 -21.91 23.48
C ASN A 86 -34.60 -22.49 22.30
N PHE A 87 -33.36 -22.04 22.07
CA PHE A 87 -32.53 -22.57 20.99
C PHE A 87 -32.21 -24.04 21.22
N VAL A 88 -31.68 -24.39 22.39
CA VAL A 88 -31.28 -25.76 22.75
C VAL A 88 -32.48 -26.71 22.72
N ASP A 89 -33.61 -26.30 23.31
CA ASP A 89 -34.85 -27.08 23.30
C ASP A 89 -35.38 -27.29 21.89
N SER A 90 -35.27 -26.28 21.02
CA SER A 90 -35.72 -26.41 19.63
C SER A 90 -34.93 -27.46 18.83
N LEU A 91 -33.73 -27.85 19.29
CA LEU A 91 -32.94 -28.93 18.69
C LEU A 91 -33.47 -30.32 19.09
N ASN A 92 -34.37 -30.41 20.07
CA ASN A 92 -35.06 -31.65 20.43
C ASN A 92 -36.28 -31.94 19.51
N TYR A 93 -36.73 -30.95 18.74
CA TYR A 93 -37.94 -31.02 17.92
C TYR A 93 -37.61 -30.70 16.45
N VAL A 94 -36.83 -31.57 15.83
CA VAL A 94 -36.42 -31.42 14.42
C VAL A 94 -37.44 -32.09 13.51
N ASP A 95 -38.66 -31.53 13.47
CA ASP A 95 -39.85 -32.15 12.85
C ASP A 95 -39.74 -32.34 11.31
N ASP A 96 -38.74 -31.77 10.64
CA ASP A 96 -38.63 -31.72 9.17
C ASP A 96 -37.50 -32.60 8.57
N ILE A 97 -36.90 -33.50 9.35
CA ILE A 97 -35.85 -34.42 8.87
C ILE A 97 -36.38 -35.85 8.94
N GLU A 98 -37.08 -36.28 7.88
CA GLU A 98 -37.83 -37.54 7.78
C GLU A 98 -37.00 -38.84 8.01
N THR A 99 -35.67 -38.74 8.20
CA THR A 99 -34.77 -39.92 8.21
C THR A 99 -33.73 -39.96 9.33
N GLN A 100 -33.70 -39.01 10.28
CA GLN A 100 -32.67 -38.96 11.34
C GLN A 100 -33.28 -38.80 12.74
N SER A 101 -32.76 -39.54 13.72
CA SER A 101 -33.14 -39.33 15.13
C SER A 101 -32.55 -38.01 15.67
N VAL A 102 -33.14 -37.47 16.73
CA VAL A 102 -32.64 -36.24 17.40
C VAL A 102 -31.18 -36.41 17.83
N GLU A 103 -30.84 -37.59 18.34
CA GLU A 103 -29.49 -37.97 18.76
C GLU A 103 -28.52 -37.99 17.58
N GLU A 104 -28.94 -38.51 16.41
CA GLU A 104 -28.11 -38.54 15.21
C GLU A 104 -27.81 -37.12 14.68
N VAL A 105 -28.81 -36.22 14.71
CA VAL A 105 -28.64 -34.81 14.33
C VAL A 105 -27.65 -34.11 15.28
N LYS A 106 -27.80 -34.31 16.59
CA LYS A 106 -26.91 -33.71 17.59
C LYS A 106 -25.48 -34.24 17.49
N ALA A 107 -25.30 -35.54 17.27
CA ALA A 107 -23.97 -36.11 17.02
C ALA A 107 -23.33 -35.58 15.72
N ALA A 108 -24.12 -35.33 14.67
CA ALA A 108 -23.63 -34.73 13.44
C ALA A 108 -23.27 -33.25 13.61
N LEU A 109 -24.03 -32.51 14.42
CA LEU A 109 -23.71 -31.14 14.82
C LEU A 109 -22.41 -31.09 15.61
N ALA A 110 -22.25 -31.94 16.63
CA ALA A 110 -21.04 -32.04 17.43
C ALA A 110 -19.78 -32.15 16.55
N ARG A 111 -19.77 -33.13 15.62
CA ARG A 111 -18.67 -33.31 14.66
C ARG A 111 -18.41 -32.09 13.79
N SER A 112 -19.46 -31.38 13.40
CA SER A 112 -19.36 -30.23 12.49
C SER A 112 -18.89 -28.96 13.20
N ILE A 113 -19.14 -28.84 14.50
CA ILE A 113 -18.78 -27.66 15.28
C ILE A 113 -17.48 -27.84 16.08
N GLN A 114 -17.05 -29.08 16.32
CA GLN A 114 -15.79 -29.42 17.00
C GLN A 114 -14.56 -28.62 16.50
N PRO A 115 -14.37 -28.35 15.19
CA PRO A 115 -13.20 -27.59 14.71
C PRO A 115 -13.19 -26.11 15.13
N PHE A 116 -14.29 -25.59 15.68
CA PHE A 116 -14.44 -24.19 16.07
C PHE A 116 -14.23 -23.93 17.57
N THR A 117 -14.10 -24.98 18.38
CA THR A 117 -13.94 -24.87 19.83
C THR A 117 -12.79 -25.77 20.32
N GLY A 118 -12.20 -25.41 21.45
CA GLY A 118 -11.25 -26.26 22.18
C GLY A 118 -11.92 -27.22 23.16
N GLU A 119 -13.24 -27.12 23.32
CA GLU A 119 -14.04 -27.99 24.17
C GLU A 119 -14.37 -29.31 23.45
N ASP A 120 -14.50 -30.41 24.19
CA ASP A 120 -14.95 -31.69 23.64
C ASP A 120 -16.47 -31.63 23.43
N VAL A 121 -16.93 -31.87 22.20
CA VAL A 121 -18.33 -31.70 21.81
C VAL A 121 -18.96 -33.05 21.50
N ASP A 122 -20.09 -33.33 22.14
CA ASP A 122 -20.88 -34.55 21.99
C ASP A 122 -22.37 -34.23 21.78
N GLU A 123 -23.19 -35.28 21.61
CA GLU A 123 -24.63 -35.13 21.41
C GLU A 123 -25.39 -34.50 22.59
N PHE A 124 -24.79 -34.45 23.79
CA PHE A 124 -25.44 -33.88 24.98
C PHE A 124 -25.18 -32.38 25.09
N ASN A 125 -23.99 -31.92 24.71
CA ASN A 125 -23.60 -30.51 24.82
C ASN A 125 -23.61 -29.73 23.49
N ALA A 126 -23.82 -30.39 22.35
CA ALA A 126 -23.76 -29.74 21.02
C ALA A 126 -24.65 -28.50 20.89
N GLY A 127 -25.82 -28.49 21.53
CA GLY A 127 -26.74 -27.35 21.50
C GLY A 127 -26.18 -26.12 22.21
N ASP A 128 -25.65 -26.31 23.42
CA ASP A 128 -25.04 -25.25 24.22
C ASP A 128 -23.79 -24.71 23.56
N VAL A 129 -22.89 -25.59 23.14
CA VAL A 129 -21.65 -25.22 22.46
C VAL A 129 -21.94 -24.45 21.18
N LEU A 130 -22.92 -24.90 20.37
CA LEU A 130 -23.32 -24.18 19.17
C LEU A 130 -23.88 -22.79 19.50
N PHE A 131 -24.70 -22.67 20.54
CA PHE A 131 -25.21 -21.37 20.97
C PHE A 131 -24.08 -20.41 21.33
N ASP A 132 -23.12 -20.86 22.13
CA ASP A 132 -21.97 -20.07 22.56
C ASP A 132 -21.08 -19.65 21.39
N LEU A 133 -20.80 -20.57 20.46
CA LEU A 133 -20.09 -20.27 19.22
C LEU A 133 -20.81 -19.18 18.40
N ILE A 134 -22.13 -19.24 18.32
CA ILE A 134 -22.91 -18.21 17.62
C ILE A 134 -22.83 -16.87 18.36
N GLN A 135 -23.03 -16.83 19.68
CA GLN A 135 -22.94 -15.59 20.46
C GLN A 135 -21.56 -14.94 20.34
N GLN A 136 -20.49 -15.72 20.47
CA GLN A 136 -19.12 -15.24 20.24
C GLN A 136 -18.97 -14.67 18.82
N ALA A 137 -19.46 -15.38 17.79
CA ALA A 137 -19.44 -14.89 16.42
C ALA A 137 -20.21 -13.57 16.22
N LEU A 138 -21.32 -13.36 16.95
CA LEU A 138 -22.05 -12.09 16.96
C LEU A 138 -21.26 -10.98 17.66
N GLU A 139 -20.64 -11.27 18.82
CA GLU A 139 -19.79 -10.35 19.56
C GLU A 139 -18.60 -9.86 18.72
N PHE A 140 -17.97 -10.78 17.98
CA PHE A 140 -16.92 -10.46 17.01
C PHE A 140 -17.39 -9.47 15.93
N VAL A 141 -18.67 -9.49 15.53
CA VAL A 141 -19.21 -8.55 14.53
C VAL A 141 -19.38 -7.15 15.12
N VAL A 142 -19.70 -7.04 16.42
CA VAL A 142 -20.01 -5.75 17.05
C VAL A 142 -18.81 -5.10 17.72
N ASN A 143 -17.80 -5.87 18.13
CA ASN A 143 -16.60 -5.38 18.77
C ASN A 143 -15.64 -4.71 17.76
N PRO A 144 -15.42 -3.37 17.84
CA PRO A 144 -14.56 -2.65 16.90
C PRO A 144 -13.10 -3.08 16.91
N GLU A 145 -12.56 -3.53 18.05
CA GLU A 145 -11.16 -3.96 18.17
C GLU A 145 -10.93 -5.24 17.37
N LEU A 146 -11.83 -6.21 17.52
CA LEU A 146 -11.77 -7.49 16.78
C LEU A 146 -12.02 -7.30 15.28
N GLU A 147 -12.86 -6.34 14.88
CA GLU A 147 -13.02 -5.99 13.47
C GLU A 147 -11.76 -5.35 12.89
N ASN A 148 -11.11 -4.46 13.64
CA ASN A 148 -9.86 -3.80 13.23
C ASN A 148 -8.75 -4.83 13.08
N ASP A 149 -8.63 -5.77 14.01
CA ASP A 149 -7.67 -6.88 13.94
C ASP A 149 -7.88 -7.72 12.68
N ARG A 150 -9.14 -8.04 12.34
CA ARG A 150 -9.45 -8.78 11.11
C ARG A 150 -9.05 -8.00 9.86
N LYS A 151 -9.35 -6.70 9.80
CA LYS A 151 -8.96 -5.83 8.67
C LYS A 151 -7.45 -5.82 8.53
N LEU A 152 -6.75 -5.67 9.65
CA LEU A 152 -5.29 -5.62 9.68
C LEU A 152 -4.67 -6.93 9.25
N GLN A 153 -5.09 -8.05 9.84
CA GLN A 153 -4.57 -9.38 9.48
C GLN A 153 -4.82 -9.72 8.01
N ARG A 154 -6.01 -9.39 7.46
CA ARG A 154 -6.28 -9.58 6.02
C ARG A 154 -5.34 -8.72 5.18
N ALA A 155 -5.15 -7.45 5.55
CA ALA A 155 -4.24 -6.57 4.83
C ALA A 155 -2.80 -7.07 4.91
N THR A 156 -2.34 -7.53 6.08
CA THR A 156 -1.00 -8.09 6.30
C THR A 156 -0.78 -9.34 5.46
N ALA A 157 -1.72 -10.29 5.46
CA ALA A 157 -1.63 -11.48 4.62
C ALA A 157 -1.55 -11.15 3.12
N VAL A 158 -2.29 -10.13 2.66
CA VAL A 158 -2.19 -9.63 1.29
C VAL A 158 -0.83 -8.99 1.03
N SER A 159 -0.35 -8.16 1.95
CA SER A 159 0.98 -7.53 1.89
C SER A 159 2.07 -8.59 1.74
N ASP A 160 2.09 -9.59 2.61
CA ASP A 160 3.11 -10.65 2.62
C ASP A 160 3.10 -11.47 1.32
N ALA A 161 1.90 -11.79 0.82
CA ALA A 161 1.74 -12.53 -0.43
C ALA A 161 2.31 -11.78 -1.65
N VAL A 162 2.32 -10.44 -1.66
CA VAL A 162 2.87 -9.64 -2.78
C VAL A 162 4.30 -9.18 -2.53
N LYS A 163 4.78 -9.22 -1.28
CA LYS A 163 6.10 -8.71 -0.86
C LYS A 163 7.25 -9.41 -1.57
N GLY A 164 7.16 -10.74 -1.73
CA GLY A 164 8.18 -11.51 -2.45
C GLY A 164 8.31 -11.14 -3.94
N LYS A 165 7.23 -10.69 -4.58
CA LYS A 165 7.21 -10.40 -6.03
C LYS A 165 7.49 -8.93 -6.35
N LEU A 166 6.93 -8.01 -5.57
CA LEU A 166 6.95 -6.57 -5.88
C LEU A 166 7.67 -5.72 -4.82
N GLY A 167 7.99 -6.29 -3.66
CA GLY A 167 8.51 -5.54 -2.52
C GLY A 167 9.81 -4.80 -2.78
N SER A 168 10.80 -5.46 -3.39
CA SER A 168 12.10 -4.86 -3.72
C SER A 168 11.95 -3.66 -4.65
N ARG A 169 11.15 -3.81 -5.72
CA ARG A 169 10.85 -2.74 -6.67
C ARG A 169 10.15 -1.55 -5.99
N LEU A 170 9.16 -1.82 -5.14
CA LEU A 170 8.45 -0.77 -4.41
C LEU A 170 9.36 0.00 -3.45
N LEU A 171 10.28 -0.68 -2.76
CA LEU A 171 11.28 -0.06 -1.90
C LEU A 171 12.24 0.83 -2.67
N GLU A 172 12.74 0.36 -3.81
CA GLU A 172 13.67 1.12 -4.64
C GLU A 172 13.01 2.39 -5.22
N GLU A 173 11.75 2.28 -5.65
CA GLU A 173 10.95 3.38 -6.18
C GLU A 173 10.72 4.48 -5.14
N CYS A 174 10.38 4.11 -3.91
CA CYS A 174 10.17 5.05 -2.81
C CYS A 174 11.46 5.44 -2.06
N LYS A 175 12.64 5.04 -2.58
CA LYS A 175 13.94 5.33 -1.97
C LYS A 175 13.99 4.94 -0.49
N TYR A 176 13.46 3.77 -0.18
CA TYR A 176 13.41 3.22 1.17
C TYR A 176 12.72 4.15 2.18
N THR A 177 11.90 5.10 1.72
CA THR A 177 11.17 6.05 2.58
C THR A 177 9.68 5.75 2.48
N CYS A 178 8.97 5.84 3.60
CA CYS A 178 7.53 5.60 3.64
C CYS A 178 6.79 6.45 2.60
N SER A 179 5.93 5.81 1.79
CA SER A 179 5.19 6.48 0.72
C SER A 179 4.09 7.42 1.20
N ARG A 180 3.84 7.49 2.51
CA ARG A 180 2.85 8.38 3.10
C ARG A 180 3.43 9.78 3.27
N THR A 181 2.75 10.79 2.72
CA THR A 181 3.09 12.20 2.88
C THR A 181 3.20 12.56 4.36
N GLY A 182 4.29 13.24 4.73
CA GLY A 182 4.56 13.68 6.11
C GLY A 182 5.15 12.61 7.05
N CYS A 183 5.33 11.35 6.61
CA CYS A 183 5.90 10.32 7.49
C CYS A 183 7.43 10.33 7.55
N GLY A 184 8.11 10.26 6.40
CA GLY A 184 9.58 10.29 6.32
C GLY A 184 10.32 9.08 6.93
N LYS A 185 9.63 8.10 7.53
CA LYS A 185 10.28 6.93 8.14
C LYS A 185 11.02 6.09 7.10
N HIS A 186 12.25 5.70 7.44
CA HIS A 186 13.04 4.76 6.65
C HIS A 186 12.46 3.34 6.79
N LEU A 187 12.34 2.63 5.66
CA LEU A 187 11.70 1.32 5.53
C LEU A 187 12.69 0.16 5.63
N GLN A 188 13.96 0.47 5.88
CA GLN A 188 15.02 -0.50 6.13
C GLN A 188 15.96 0.11 7.19
N PRO A 189 15.49 0.24 8.44
CA PRO A 189 16.32 0.81 9.51
C PRO A 189 17.56 -0.05 9.76
N VAL A 190 18.63 0.61 10.21
CA VAL A 190 19.88 -0.03 10.63
C VAL A 190 19.75 -0.37 12.11
N THR A 191 20.06 -1.61 12.48
CA THR A 191 20.10 -2.08 13.87
C THR A 191 21.44 -1.72 14.52
N ASP A 192 21.53 -1.81 15.84
CA ASP A 192 22.73 -1.40 16.61
C ASP A 192 24.01 -2.17 16.22
N ASP A 193 23.85 -3.39 15.71
CA ASP A 193 24.93 -4.25 15.17
C ASP A 193 25.27 -3.96 13.70
N GLY A 194 24.67 -2.92 13.10
CA GLY A 194 24.88 -2.54 11.71
C GLY A 194 24.10 -3.38 10.69
N ALA A 195 23.30 -4.36 11.13
CA ALA A 195 22.45 -5.12 10.23
C ALA A 195 21.26 -4.26 9.75
N THR A 196 20.58 -4.71 8.69
CA THR A 196 19.36 -4.06 8.22
C THR A 196 18.28 -5.09 7.95
N ALA A 197 17.05 -4.76 8.34
CA ALA A 197 15.88 -5.58 8.06
C ALA A 197 14.80 -4.70 7.39
N PRO A 198 14.18 -5.16 6.30
CA PRO A 198 13.09 -4.42 5.67
C PRO A 198 11.87 -4.31 6.62
N LEU A 199 11.61 -3.10 7.11
CA LEU A 199 10.52 -2.76 8.02
C LEU A 199 9.43 -1.98 7.27
N TYR A 200 8.61 -2.72 6.53
CA TYR A 200 7.50 -2.16 5.77
C TYR A 200 6.41 -3.20 5.50
N ALA A 201 5.23 -2.70 5.19
CA ALA A 201 4.11 -3.44 4.62
C ALA A 201 3.69 -2.82 3.28
N ILE A 202 3.06 -3.62 2.44
CA ILE A 202 2.56 -3.17 1.14
C ILE A 202 1.07 -2.81 1.29
N GLY A 203 0.78 -1.52 1.20
CA GLY A 203 -0.58 -0.98 1.20
C GLY A 203 -1.18 -0.98 -0.20
N ARG A 204 -2.50 -1.23 -0.27
CA ARG A 204 -3.30 -0.97 -1.48
C ARG A 204 -3.79 0.47 -1.46
N ILE A 205 -3.66 1.18 -2.58
CA ILE A 205 -4.10 2.58 -2.67
C ILE A 205 -5.63 2.64 -2.60
N GLU A 206 -6.32 1.90 -3.47
CA GLU A 206 -7.79 1.84 -3.46
C GLU A 206 -8.31 0.45 -3.86
N GLY A 207 -9.48 0.06 -3.34
CA GLY A 207 -10.13 -1.19 -3.70
C GLY A 207 -9.35 -2.46 -3.36
N GLU A 208 -9.67 -3.55 -4.06
CA GLU A 208 -9.13 -4.89 -3.74
C GLU A 208 -7.99 -5.36 -4.67
N GLY A 209 -7.71 -4.60 -5.75
CA GLY A 209 -6.72 -4.96 -6.77
C GLY A 209 -5.29 -5.07 -6.23
N ARG A 210 -4.57 -6.12 -6.64
CA ARG A 210 -3.17 -6.38 -6.26
C ARG A 210 -2.20 -6.08 -7.40
N THR A 211 -2.53 -5.08 -8.22
CA THR A 211 -1.72 -4.65 -9.36
C THR A 211 -0.61 -3.72 -8.90
N TYR A 212 0.51 -3.71 -9.62
CA TYR A 212 1.69 -2.92 -9.24
C TYR A 212 1.38 -1.41 -9.11
N GLU A 213 0.49 -0.89 -9.96
CA GLU A 213 0.05 0.50 -9.98
C GLU A 213 -0.76 0.87 -8.72
N ASN A 214 -1.39 -0.12 -8.09
CA ASN A 214 -2.24 0.06 -6.91
C ASN A 214 -1.52 -0.24 -5.58
N LEU A 215 -0.21 -0.47 -5.60
CA LEU A 215 0.56 -0.90 -4.44
C LEU A 215 1.66 0.11 -4.09
N VAL A 216 1.81 0.37 -2.78
CA VAL A 216 2.83 1.26 -2.21
C VAL A 216 3.48 0.65 -0.98
N ALA A 217 4.73 1.01 -0.71
CA ALA A 217 5.43 0.61 0.51
C ALA A 217 5.19 1.63 1.64
N LEU A 218 4.72 1.14 2.80
CA LEU A 218 4.40 1.94 3.98
C LEU A 218 5.14 1.38 5.21
N CYS A 219 5.49 2.25 6.16
CA CYS A 219 5.94 1.79 7.47
C CYS A 219 4.77 1.14 8.22
N PRO A 220 5.02 0.31 9.25
CA PRO A 220 3.96 -0.38 9.99
C PRO A 220 2.85 0.56 10.49
N ASP A 221 3.20 1.70 11.06
CA ASP A 221 2.21 2.66 11.60
C ASP A 221 1.32 3.25 10.51
N CYS A 222 1.92 3.67 9.38
CA CYS A 222 1.15 4.22 8.27
C CYS A 222 0.29 3.15 7.61
N PHE A 223 0.78 1.91 7.52
CA PHE A 223 0.00 0.79 7.02
C PHE A 223 -1.21 0.49 7.91
N HIS A 224 -1.03 0.46 9.23
CA HIS A 224 -2.11 0.27 10.20
C HIS A 224 -3.15 1.39 10.09
N ALA A 225 -2.71 2.65 10.21
CA ALA A 225 -3.60 3.81 10.15
C ALA A 225 -4.39 3.85 8.83
N TYR A 226 -3.72 3.57 7.70
CA TYR A 226 -4.36 3.56 6.39
C TYR A 226 -5.36 2.41 6.23
N THR A 227 -5.03 1.21 6.73
CA THR A 227 -5.90 0.03 6.63
C THR A 227 -7.19 0.21 7.43
N LEU A 228 -7.12 0.85 8.59
CA LEU A 228 -8.27 0.96 9.49
C LEU A 228 -9.26 2.04 9.07
N ASN A 229 -8.78 3.21 8.64
CA ASN A 229 -9.67 4.36 8.41
C ASN A 229 -9.10 5.41 7.44
N HIS A 230 -8.59 5.01 6.28
CA HIS A 230 -8.22 5.98 5.26
C HIS A 230 -9.45 6.64 4.63
N LYS A 231 -9.31 7.92 4.27
CA LYS A 231 -10.29 8.70 3.51
C LYS A 231 -9.96 8.65 2.02
N LYS A 232 -10.91 9.03 1.16
CA LYS A 232 -10.65 9.19 -0.28
C LYS A 232 -9.51 10.15 -0.59
N SER A 233 -9.33 11.19 0.23
CA SER A 233 -8.18 12.11 0.10
C SER A 233 -6.86 11.39 0.32
N ASP A 234 -6.80 10.42 1.22
CA ASP A 234 -5.60 9.66 1.52
C ASP A 234 -5.21 8.73 0.36
N ALA A 235 -6.20 8.11 -0.27
CA ALA A 235 -6.01 7.31 -1.48
C ALA A 235 -5.52 8.16 -2.66
N LYS A 236 -6.15 9.34 -2.87
CA LYS A 236 -5.69 10.29 -3.89
C LYS A 236 -4.24 10.73 -3.64
N ASP A 237 -3.87 10.92 -2.38
CA ASP A 237 -2.53 11.32 -2.00
C ASP A 237 -1.49 10.21 -2.26
N LEU A 238 -1.76 8.98 -1.83
CA LEU A 238 -0.90 7.84 -2.13
C LEU A 238 -0.81 7.56 -3.64
N GLY A 239 -1.89 7.76 -4.39
CA GLY A 239 -1.91 7.66 -5.86
C GLY A 239 -0.95 8.67 -6.52
N ARG A 240 -0.94 9.92 -6.05
CA ARG A 240 0.01 10.95 -6.52
C ARG A 240 1.45 10.58 -6.17
N ASN A 241 1.69 10.13 -4.94
CA ASN A 241 3.03 9.72 -4.49
C ASN A 241 3.54 8.52 -5.30
N LYS A 242 2.70 7.51 -5.51
CA LYS A 242 3.03 6.35 -6.35
C LYS A 242 3.42 6.79 -7.75
N LYS A 243 2.63 7.65 -8.40
CA LYS A 243 2.95 8.17 -9.73
C LYS A 243 4.32 8.87 -9.75
N ALA A 244 4.57 9.79 -8.80
CA ALA A 244 5.84 10.49 -8.71
C ALA A 244 7.03 9.53 -8.50
N GLN A 245 6.88 8.52 -7.65
CA GLN A 245 7.90 7.49 -7.41
C GLN A 245 8.21 6.66 -8.67
N VAL A 246 7.16 6.26 -9.40
CA VAL A 246 7.28 5.50 -10.65
C VAL A 246 7.96 6.33 -11.73
N ASP A 247 7.47 7.56 -11.96
CA ASP A 247 8.04 8.50 -12.93
C ASP A 247 9.52 8.74 -12.62
N ALA A 248 9.85 8.87 -11.33
CA ALA A 248 11.21 9.09 -10.91
C ALA A 248 12.13 7.89 -11.15
N ALA A 249 11.65 6.68 -10.87
CA ALA A 249 12.37 5.44 -11.14
C ALA A 249 12.56 5.19 -12.64
N GLN A 250 11.54 5.46 -13.45
CA GLN A 250 11.59 5.26 -14.89
C GLN A 250 12.58 6.23 -15.57
N ALA A 251 12.65 7.48 -15.12
CA ALA A 251 13.67 8.44 -15.59
C ALA A 251 15.09 7.90 -15.32
N ARG A 252 15.36 7.38 -14.12
CA ARG A 252 16.68 6.80 -13.79
C ARG A 252 16.99 5.56 -14.63
N LYS A 253 16.02 4.65 -14.80
CA LYS A 253 16.16 3.44 -15.63
C LYS A 253 16.44 3.77 -17.10
N THR A 254 15.94 4.89 -17.60
CA THR A 254 16.20 5.32 -18.98
C THR A 254 17.70 5.57 -19.21
N LEU A 255 18.41 6.04 -18.18
CA LEU A 255 19.82 6.40 -18.25
C LEU A 255 20.79 5.25 -17.93
N THR A 256 20.32 4.09 -17.43
CA THR A 256 21.23 3.00 -17.01
C THR A 256 22.00 2.35 -18.15
N THR A 257 21.61 2.60 -19.40
CA THR A 257 22.22 2.02 -20.61
C THR A 257 23.28 2.92 -21.26
N VAL A 258 23.45 4.15 -20.78
CA VAL A 258 24.48 5.07 -21.28
C VAL A 258 25.65 5.02 -20.30
N ASP A 259 26.77 4.49 -20.76
CA ASP A 259 28.03 4.69 -20.06
C ASP A 259 28.37 6.17 -20.18
N ILE A 260 28.45 6.87 -19.06
CA ILE A 260 29.04 8.22 -19.01
C ILE A 260 30.45 8.03 -18.48
N GLU A 261 31.40 8.71 -19.10
CA GLU A 261 32.80 8.58 -18.79
C GLU A 261 33.09 8.85 -17.31
N ARG A 262 33.65 7.84 -16.62
CA ARG A 262 34.01 7.95 -15.19
C ARG A 262 35.09 9.00 -14.92
N GLY A 263 35.82 9.43 -15.96
CA GLY A 263 36.90 10.38 -15.87
C GLY A 263 36.48 11.79 -15.41
N ILE A 264 35.19 12.14 -15.54
CA ILE A 264 34.63 13.39 -15.00
C ILE A 264 34.67 13.46 -13.45
N SER A 265 34.94 12.35 -12.77
CA SER A 265 35.02 12.29 -11.30
C SER A 265 35.99 13.32 -10.71
N LYS A 266 37.15 13.53 -11.34
CA LYS A 266 38.16 14.50 -10.88
C LYS A 266 37.66 15.94 -10.99
N VAL A 267 36.89 16.25 -12.02
CA VAL A 267 36.32 17.60 -12.22
C VAL A 267 35.35 17.93 -11.10
N VAL A 268 34.45 16.99 -10.79
CA VAL A 268 33.47 17.16 -9.72
C VAL A 268 34.15 17.20 -8.34
N GLU A 269 35.17 16.38 -8.11
CA GLU A 269 35.97 16.37 -6.89
C GLU A 269 36.68 17.73 -6.66
N LYS A 270 37.37 18.26 -7.69
CA LYS A 270 38.04 19.56 -7.57
C LYS A 270 37.04 20.69 -7.34
N LEU A 271 35.86 20.61 -7.96
CA LEU A 271 34.80 21.60 -7.73
C LEU A 271 34.30 21.56 -6.27
N GLY A 272 34.20 20.38 -5.66
CA GLY A 272 33.83 20.25 -4.24
C GLY A 272 34.90 20.73 -3.26
N ASN A 273 36.17 20.72 -3.66
CA ASN A 273 37.32 21.11 -2.83
C ASN A 273 37.81 22.54 -3.10
N ALA A 274 37.29 23.23 -4.12
CA ALA A 274 37.80 24.55 -4.52
C ALA A 274 37.49 25.62 -3.47
N ASN A 275 38.42 26.56 -3.29
CA ASN A 275 38.18 27.74 -2.48
C ASN A 275 37.13 28.63 -3.16
N PRO A 276 36.17 29.24 -2.42
CA PRO A 276 35.21 30.17 -3.00
C PRO A 276 35.81 31.30 -3.84
N LYS A 277 37.05 31.71 -3.57
CA LYS A 277 37.78 32.73 -4.34
C LYS A 277 38.22 32.26 -5.73
N GLU A 278 38.26 30.96 -5.98
CA GLU A 278 38.58 30.38 -7.29
C GLU A 278 37.39 30.42 -8.25
N PHE A 279 36.18 30.65 -7.75
CA PHE A 279 34.99 30.82 -8.57
C PHE A 279 34.89 32.27 -9.06
N GLU A 280 35.47 32.53 -10.23
CA GLU A 280 35.30 33.79 -10.92
C GLU A 280 33.97 33.80 -11.69
N PRO A 281 33.02 34.72 -11.38
CA PRO A 281 31.77 34.80 -12.10
C PRO A 281 31.97 35.11 -13.59
N LEU A 282 30.99 34.72 -14.40
CA LEU A 282 30.94 35.12 -15.80
C LEU A 282 30.86 36.65 -15.92
N ASN A 283 31.65 37.20 -16.83
CA ASN A 283 31.60 38.61 -17.22
C ASN A 283 30.63 38.86 -18.40
N PHE A 284 29.95 37.82 -18.87
CA PHE A 284 28.98 37.87 -19.96
C PHE A 284 27.68 37.17 -19.55
N ASP A 285 26.61 37.51 -20.27
CA ASP A 285 25.28 36.96 -20.04
C ASP A 285 25.18 35.51 -20.55
N PRO A 286 24.67 34.54 -19.77
CA PRO A 286 24.45 33.16 -20.20
C PRO A 286 23.34 33.02 -21.27
N VAL A 287 23.56 33.55 -22.48
CA VAL A 287 22.57 33.62 -23.56
C VAL A 287 21.98 32.24 -23.89
N ALA A 288 22.80 31.19 -23.93
CA ALA A 288 22.31 29.84 -24.21
C ALA A 288 21.32 29.31 -23.15
N VAL A 289 21.47 29.67 -21.88
CA VAL A 289 20.47 29.33 -20.85
C VAL A 289 19.14 30.03 -21.13
N LYS A 290 19.18 31.32 -21.48
CA LYS A 290 18.00 32.13 -21.82
C LYS A 290 17.29 31.62 -23.07
N ASP A 291 18.05 31.17 -24.06
CA ASP A 291 17.49 30.66 -25.31
C ASP A 291 16.87 29.26 -25.14
N LYS A 292 17.37 28.42 -24.23
CA LYS A 292 16.93 27.02 -24.07
C LYS A 292 15.83 26.81 -23.03
N ILE A 293 15.75 27.70 -22.04
CA ILE A 293 14.83 27.57 -20.92
C ILE A 293 13.94 28.81 -20.84
N ASP A 294 12.65 28.63 -21.13
CA ASP A 294 11.66 29.68 -20.98
C ASP A 294 11.42 29.96 -19.50
N GLN A 295 11.95 31.08 -19.00
CA GLN A 295 11.81 31.46 -17.59
C GLN A 295 10.35 31.58 -17.15
N SER A 296 9.41 31.91 -18.05
CA SER A 296 8.00 32.06 -17.69
C SER A 296 7.30 30.72 -17.41
N VAL A 297 7.81 29.63 -17.97
CA VAL A 297 7.27 28.28 -17.85
C VAL A 297 8.09 27.43 -16.88
N ASP A 298 9.42 27.53 -16.98
CA ASP A 298 10.41 26.65 -16.35
C ASP A 298 11.23 27.40 -15.26
N VAL A 299 10.59 28.33 -14.51
CA VAL A 299 11.23 29.27 -13.55
C VAL A 299 12.31 28.61 -12.68
N PHE A 300 11.98 27.48 -12.02
CA PHE A 300 12.88 26.87 -11.04
C PHE A 300 14.15 26.29 -11.66
N VAL A 301 14.04 25.56 -12.78
CA VAL A 301 15.22 25.03 -13.48
C VAL A 301 15.99 26.15 -14.16
N PHE A 302 15.31 27.21 -14.62
CA PHE A 302 15.96 28.40 -15.16
C PHE A 302 16.85 29.04 -14.09
N ASP A 303 16.30 29.42 -12.94
CA ASP A 303 17.03 30.12 -11.88
C ASP A 303 18.20 29.27 -11.36
N GLU A 304 17.97 27.96 -11.19
CA GLU A 304 18.99 27.00 -10.78
C GLU A 304 20.16 26.96 -11.78
N VAL A 305 19.87 26.69 -13.07
CA VAL A 305 20.89 26.60 -14.12
C VAL A 305 21.59 27.94 -14.32
N PHE A 306 20.85 29.04 -14.34
CA PHE A 306 21.39 30.38 -14.55
C PHE A 306 22.39 30.76 -13.46
N MET A 307 22.05 30.53 -12.19
CA MET A 307 22.93 30.80 -11.06
C MET A 307 24.17 29.90 -11.08
N HIS A 308 24.01 28.61 -11.38
CA HIS A 308 25.12 27.68 -11.50
C HIS A 308 26.11 28.08 -12.61
N VAL A 309 25.59 28.40 -13.80
CA VAL A 309 26.40 28.81 -14.94
C VAL A 309 27.11 30.13 -14.66
N THR A 310 26.39 31.12 -14.14
CA THR A 310 26.97 32.45 -13.82
C THR A 310 28.15 32.34 -12.86
N ARG A 311 28.10 31.42 -11.89
CA ARG A 311 29.11 31.32 -10.84
C ARG A 311 30.23 30.31 -11.12
N TYR A 312 29.91 29.17 -11.74
CA TYR A 312 30.82 28.02 -11.78
C TYR A 312 31.32 27.65 -13.18
N PHE A 313 30.76 28.24 -14.25
CA PHE A 313 31.06 27.83 -15.63
C PHE A 313 32.57 27.85 -15.95
N ARG A 314 33.26 28.95 -15.68
CA ARG A 314 34.70 29.10 -16.00
C ARG A 314 35.57 28.09 -15.29
N PHE A 315 35.25 27.82 -14.02
CA PHE A 315 35.98 26.84 -13.23
C PHE A 315 35.81 25.44 -13.80
N ILE A 316 34.56 25.05 -14.09
CA ILE A 316 34.23 23.73 -14.66
C ILE A 316 34.89 23.57 -16.04
N GLU A 317 34.81 24.59 -16.89
CA GLU A 317 35.42 24.59 -18.21
C GLU A 317 36.93 24.38 -18.15
N LYS A 318 37.63 25.16 -17.30
CA LYS A 318 39.06 25.03 -17.10
C LYS A 318 39.43 23.63 -16.63
N GLU A 319 38.68 23.09 -15.68
CA GLU A 319 38.97 21.78 -15.10
C GLU A 319 38.71 20.64 -16.10
N LEU A 320 37.66 20.72 -16.92
CA LEU A 320 37.43 19.79 -18.04
C LEU A 320 38.62 19.83 -19.03
N GLN A 321 39.07 21.03 -19.43
CA GLN A 321 40.19 21.20 -20.35
C GLN A 321 41.51 20.65 -19.77
N ASP A 322 41.80 20.95 -18.50
CA ASP A 322 43.02 20.49 -17.83
C ASP A 322 43.04 18.97 -17.71
N GLN A 323 41.92 18.35 -17.36
CA GLN A 323 41.80 16.90 -17.30
C GLN A 323 41.91 16.23 -18.69
N ALA A 324 41.27 16.79 -19.72
CA ALA A 324 41.40 16.31 -21.09
C ALA A 324 42.86 16.39 -21.58
N ARG A 325 43.58 17.48 -21.27
CA ARG A 325 45.02 17.63 -21.57
C ARG A 325 45.89 16.58 -20.86
N LEU A 326 45.54 16.26 -19.61
CA LEU A 326 46.18 15.19 -18.85
C LEU A 326 45.78 13.79 -19.33
N LYS A 327 44.92 13.68 -20.35
CA LYS A 327 44.37 12.44 -20.90
C LYS A 327 43.72 11.57 -19.83
N THR A 328 43.11 12.21 -18.82
CA THR A 328 42.38 11.48 -17.77
C THR A 328 40.98 11.08 -18.22
N PHE A 329 40.45 11.71 -19.28
CA PHE A 329 39.19 11.39 -19.95
C PHE A 329 39.11 12.02 -21.36
N ASP A 330 38.13 11.61 -22.17
CA ASP A 330 37.80 12.15 -23.49
C ASP A 330 36.61 13.12 -23.43
N ASP A 331 36.88 14.43 -23.51
CA ASP A 331 35.83 15.47 -23.47
C ASP A 331 34.80 15.37 -24.58
N GLY A 332 35.19 14.91 -25.77
CA GLY A 332 34.27 14.73 -26.89
C GLY A 332 33.30 13.58 -26.64
N LEU A 333 33.82 12.46 -26.11
CA LEU A 333 33.02 11.32 -25.72
C LEU A 333 32.03 11.67 -24.60
N LEU A 334 32.51 12.33 -23.54
CA LEU A 334 31.66 12.76 -22.43
C LEU A 334 30.49 13.63 -22.91
N ARG A 335 30.75 14.63 -23.77
CA ARG A 335 29.70 15.50 -24.33
C ARG A 335 28.66 14.70 -25.13
N ALA A 336 29.13 13.78 -25.96
CA ALA A 336 28.25 12.92 -26.74
C ALA A 336 27.37 12.02 -25.85
N GLU A 337 27.92 11.47 -24.77
CA GLU A 337 27.20 10.62 -23.81
C GLU A 337 26.16 11.42 -23.01
N ILE A 338 26.48 12.66 -22.60
CA ILE A 338 25.52 13.56 -21.94
C ILE A 338 24.40 13.94 -22.90
N ARG A 339 24.72 14.30 -24.15
CA ARG A 339 23.70 14.62 -25.16
C ARG A 339 22.81 13.43 -25.48
N ALA A 340 23.38 12.22 -25.59
CA ALA A 340 22.61 11.00 -25.79
C ALA A 340 21.68 10.71 -24.59
N SER A 341 22.15 10.95 -23.36
CA SER A 341 21.36 10.82 -22.14
C SER A 341 20.20 11.82 -22.08
N TYR A 342 20.46 13.08 -22.43
CA TYR A 342 19.44 14.12 -22.60
C TYR A 342 18.38 13.69 -23.62
N THR A 343 18.81 13.35 -24.84
CA THR A 343 17.92 13.00 -25.96
C THR A 343 16.97 11.87 -25.59
N LYS A 344 17.49 10.79 -24.97
CA LYS A 344 16.66 9.66 -24.49
C LYS A 344 15.57 10.06 -23.49
N LEU A 345 15.79 11.10 -22.68
CA LEU A 345 14.79 11.60 -21.74
C LEU A 345 13.80 12.55 -22.42
N ALA A 346 14.29 13.41 -23.32
CA ALA A 346 13.47 14.33 -24.10
C ALA A 346 12.48 13.56 -25.01
N ASP A 347 12.94 12.48 -25.66
CA ASP A 347 12.11 11.60 -26.49
C ASP A 347 10.95 10.95 -25.71
N LYS A 348 11.07 10.85 -24.39
CA LYS A 348 10.00 10.36 -23.50
C LYS A 348 9.06 11.46 -23.01
N GLY A 349 9.28 12.72 -23.41
CA GLY A 349 8.45 13.86 -23.03
C GLY A 349 8.60 14.29 -21.58
N TYR A 350 9.74 14.00 -20.93
CA TYR A 350 9.98 14.49 -19.57
C TYR A 350 10.20 16.01 -19.53
N ALA A 351 9.64 16.67 -18.52
CA ALA A 351 9.85 18.11 -18.30
C ALA A 351 11.33 18.44 -17.99
N LYS A 352 11.78 19.65 -18.33
CA LYS A 352 13.19 20.08 -18.19
C LYS A 352 13.76 19.89 -16.79
N GLN A 353 13.00 20.24 -15.74
CA GLN A 353 13.39 19.99 -14.35
C GLN A 353 13.70 18.51 -14.08
N ARG A 354 12.84 17.60 -14.59
CA ARG A 354 13.02 16.15 -14.40
C ARG A 354 14.23 15.63 -15.15
N ILE A 355 14.49 16.17 -16.34
CA ILE A 355 15.66 15.83 -17.15
C ILE A 355 16.95 16.24 -16.41
N HIS A 356 17.02 17.49 -15.94
CA HIS A 356 18.16 18.01 -15.20
C HIS A 356 18.45 17.20 -13.93
N GLU A 357 17.41 16.90 -13.14
CA GLU A 357 17.53 16.07 -11.93
C GLU A 357 18.02 14.64 -12.26
N ALA A 358 17.49 14.03 -13.33
CA ALA A 358 17.88 12.68 -13.74
C ALA A 358 19.35 12.61 -14.19
N LEU A 359 19.81 13.60 -14.96
CA LEU A 359 21.21 13.71 -15.38
C LEU A 359 22.14 13.95 -14.19
N THR A 360 21.74 14.84 -13.27
CA THR A 360 22.47 15.11 -12.04
C THR A 360 22.64 13.85 -11.19
N ILE A 361 21.56 13.10 -10.97
CA ILE A 361 21.60 11.83 -10.22
C ILE A 361 22.49 10.82 -10.94
N ARG A 362 22.42 10.73 -12.28
CA ARG A 362 23.26 9.82 -13.06
C ARG A 362 24.74 10.15 -12.92
N LEU A 363 25.11 11.43 -13.02
CA LEU A 363 26.49 11.89 -12.81
C LEU A 363 26.97 11.57 -11.38
N SER A 364 26.14 11.83 -10.36
CA SER A 364 26.48 11.50 -8.97
C SER A 364 26.71 9.99 -8.78
N GLN A 365 25.88 9.14 -9.39
CA GLN A 365 26.02 7.68 -9.31
C GLN A 365 27.31 7.15 -9.95
N ILE A 366 27.75 7.77 -11.05
CA ILE A 366 28.94 7.35 -11.81
C ILE A 366 30.22 7.87 -11.14
N THR A 367 30.22 9.13 -10.73
CA THR A 367 31.37 9.79 -10.13
C THR A 367 31.54 9.50 -8.63
N LYS A 368 30.49 9.02 -7.97
CA LYS A 368 30.39 8.87 -6.50
C LYS A 368 30.56 10.18 -5.73
N GLN A 369 30.24 11.30 -6.38
CA GLN A 369 30.32 12.63 -5.79
C GLN A 369 28.94 13.16 -5.38
N ASP A 370 28.94 14.22 -4.55
CA ASP A 370 27.73 14.89 -4.07
C ASP A 370 26.90 15.43 -5.25
N ALA A 371 25.58 15.18 -5.21
CA ALA A 371 24.66 15.56 -6.27
C ALA A 371 24.65 17.07 -6.53
N ARG A 372 24.95 17.91 -5.54
CA ARG A 372 25.02 19.38 -5.70
C ARG A 372 26.10 19.78 -6.69
N TYR A 373 27.29 19.19 -6.59
CA TYR A 373 28.40 19.46 -7.51
C TYR A 373 28.11 18.90 -8.91
N CYS A 374 27.45 17.75 -8.99
CA CYS A 374 26.97 17.19 -10.26
C CYS A 374 25.90 18.08 -10.91
N ALA A 375 25.07 18.79 -10.13
CA ALA A 375 24.09 19.74 -10.66
C ALA A 375 24.77 20.92 -11.35
N TYR A 376 25.90 21.41 -10.81
CA TYR A 376 26.68 22.48 -11.43
C TYR A 376 27.27 22.04 -12.77
N VAL A 377 27.83 20.81 -12.81
CA VAL A 377 28.34 20.21 -14.06
C VAL A 377 27.23 19.96 -15.07
N THR A 378 26.06 19.49 -14.64
CA THR A 378 24.89 19.34 -15.53
C THR A 378 24.48 20.69 -16.12
N SER A 379 24.50 21.75 -15.32
CA SER A 379 24.18 23.12 -15.75
C SER A 379 25.22 23.67 -16.74
N TYR A 380 26.51 23.31 -16.57
CA TYR A 380 27.54 23.58 -17.57
C TYR A 380 27.22 22.96 -18.94
N PHE A 381 26.69 21.73 -18.97
CA PHE A 381 26.28 21.07 -20.23
C PHE A 381 25.02 21.68 -20.87
N VAL A 382 24.18 22.39 -20.10
CA VAL A 382 23.11 23.21 -20.69
C VAL A 382 23.71 24.37 -21.48
N GLN A 383 24.61 25.14 -20.84
CA GLN A 383 25.26 26.31 -21.44
C GLN A 383 26.19 25.94 -22.60
N SER A 384 26.92 24.81 -22.52
CA SER A 384 27.81 24.33 -23.59
C SER A 384 27.08 23.56 -24.70
N CYS A 385 25.77 23.72 -24.77
CA CYS A 385 24.89 23.26 -25.83
C CYS A 385 24.52 21.76 -25.90
N GLU A 386 24.85 20.96 -24.89
CA GLU A 386 24.62 19.50 -24.93
C GLU A 386 23.33 19.04 -24.25
N VAL A 387 22.69 19.91 -23.46
CA VAL A 387 21.41 19.65 -22.80
C VAL A 387 20.41 20.74 -23.18
N PHE A 388 19.18 20.32 -23.48
CA PHE A 388 18.06 21.12 -24.01
C PHE A 388 18.30 21.71 -25.40
N ASP A 389 17.29 21.63 -26.26
CA ASP A 389 17.27 22.35 -27.53
C ASP A 389 16.80 23.80 -27.32
N ALA A 390 17.11 24.70 -28.25
CA ALA A 390 16.65 26.08 -28.19
C ALA A 390 15.12 26.14 -28.16
N ALA A 391 14.57 27.03 -27.34
CA ALA A 391 13.14 27.32 -27.30
C ALA A 391 12.75 27.95 -28.64
N SER A 392 11.87 27.26 -29.38
CA SER A 392 11.33 27.70 -30.66
C SER A 392 10.21 28.71 -30.51
#